data_AF-A0AAD8E837-F1
#
_entry.id   AF-A0AAD8E837-F1
#
_cell.length_a   1.000
_cell.length_b   1.000
_cell.length_c   1.000
_cell.angle_alpha   90.00
_cell.angle_beta   90.00
_cell.angle_gamma   90.00
#
_symmetry.space_group_name_H-M   'P 1'
#
loop_
_entity.id
_entity.type
_entity.pdbx_description
1 polymer ?
#
loop_
_entity_poly.entity_id
_entity_poly.type
_entity_poly.pdbx_seq_one_letter_code
_entity_poly.pdbx_strand_id
1 'polypeptide(L)'
;MERWTGRVAVVTGASSGIGAAIAVALVKHGLKVVGLARRVERIQELTKSLKSTKGELHALKCDVSKEKEIKEAFQWVKKRFGGVDILVNNAAVMFDSSLIDGDNDEMKTMVDLNITGLNMCTKEALKSMKERGVDDGHIINLNSILGHAVLFDGFCVYTATKHAVTALTEGLRRELVKQKSKIRIT
;
A
#
# COMPACT_ATOMS: atom_id res chain seq x y z
N MET A 1 -11.54 -7.58 -14.29
CA MET A 1 -10.09 -7.29 -14.28
C MET A 1 -9.58 -6.71 -15.59
N GLU A 2 -10.22 -6.99 -16.75
CA GLU A 2 -9.75 -6.53 -18.07
C GLU A 2 -9.50 -5.03 -18.17
N ARG A 3 -10.33 -4.18 -17.55
CA ARG A 3 -10.15 -2.71 -17.52
C ARG A 3 -8.82 -2.24 -16.92
N TRP A 4 -8.14 -3.10 -16.16
CA TRP A 4 -6.88 -2.79 -15.51
C TRP A 4 -5.66 -3.24 -16.32
N THR A 5 -5.85 -4.00 -17.40
CA THR A 5 -4.74 -4.49 -18.24
C THR A 5 -3.87 -3.32 -18.71
N GLY A 6 -2.56 -3.45 -18.55
CA GLY A 6 -1.58 -2.42 -18.91
C GLY A 6 -1.48 -1.23 -17.94
N ARG A 7 -2.39 -1.11 -16.96
CA ARG A 7 -2.35 -0.05 -15.93
C ARG A 7 -1.31 -0.33 -14.86
N VAL A 8 -0.94 0.72 -14.14
CA VAL A 8 0.16 0.71 -13.17
C VAL A 8 -0.37 0.57 -11.75
N ALA A 9 0.01 -0.50 -11.07
CA ALA A 9 -0.29 -0.73 -9.67
C ALA A 9 0.98 -0.61 -8.81
N VAL A 10 0.89 0.10 -7.68
CA VAL A 10 1.92 0.10 -6.64
C VAL A 10 1.43 -0.77 -5.48
N VAL A 11 2.24 -1.72 -5.02
CA VAL A 11 1.90 -2.61 -3.90
C VAL A 11 2.97 -2.48 -2.82
N THR A 12 2.59 -2.00 -1.63
CA THR A 12 3.51 -1.91 -0.50
C THR A 12 3.60 -3.24 0.24
N GLY A 13 4.79 -3.60 0.75
CA GLY A 13 4.99 -4.88 1.44
C GLY A 13 4.97 -6.08 0.49
N ALA A 14 5.31 -5.89 -0.78
CA ALA A 14 5.22 -6.93 -1.83
C ALA A 14 6.26 -8.06 -1.70
N SER A 15 7.14 -8.02 -0.69
CA SER A 15 8.20 -9.02 -0.49
C SER A 15 7.76 -10.32 0.20
N SER A 16 6.54 -10.39 0.73
CA SER A 16 6.04 -11.58 1.45
C SER A 16 4.53 -11.56 1.64
N GLY A 17 3.95 -12.72 1.99
CA GLY A 17 2.58 -12.84 2.48
C GLY A 17 1.53 -12.28 1.51
N ILE A 18 0.57 -11.55 2.07
CA ILE A 18 -0.57 -10.96 1.34
C ILE A 18 -0.08 -10.04 0.21
N GLY A 19 0.91 -9.18 0.47
CA GLY A 19 1.44 -8.25 -0.53
C GLY A 19 2.07 -8.97 -1.74
N ALA A 20 2.85 -10.03 -1.50
CA ALA A 20 3.43 -10.83 -2.57
C ALA A 20 2.34 -11.52 -3.40
N ALA A 21 1.33 -12.11 -2.75
CA ALA A 21 0.22 -12.76 -3.42
C ALA A 21 -0.59 -11.77 -4.27
N ILE A 22 -0.86 -10.57 -3.75
CA ILE A 22 -1.54 -9.50 -4.50
C ILE A 22 -0.70 -9.10 -5.71
N ALA A 23 0.60 -8.85 -5.54
CA ALA A 23 1.47 -8.45 -6.64
C ALA A 23 1.48 -9.50 -7.76
N VAL A 24 1.64 -10.77 -7.42
CA VAL A 24 1.58 -11.90 -8.37
C VAL A 24 0.22 -11.95 -9.09
N ALA A 25 -0.89 -11.81 -8.35
CA ALA A 25 -2.22 -11.86 -8.92
C ALA A 25 -2.47 -10.71 -9.91
N LEU A 26 -2.07 -9.48 -9.57
CA LEU A 26 -2.21 -8.33 -10.45
C LEU A 26 -1.38 -8.50 -11.74
N VAL A 27 -0.15 -8.99 -11.62
CA VAL A 27 0.71 -9.28 -12.78
C VAL A 27 0.09 -10.33 -13.70
N LYS A 28 -0.48 -11.41 -13.17
CA LYS A 28 -1.19 -12.43 -13.96
C LYS A 28 -2.39 -11.87 -14.72
N HIS A 29 -3.00 -10.79 -14.22
CA HIS A 29 -4.08 -10.06 -14.89
C HIS A 29 -3.60 -8.96 -15.85
N GLY A 30 -2.30 -8.89 -16.15
CA GLY A 30 -1.76 -8.00 -17.17
C GLY A 30 -1.41 -6.59 -16.67
N LEU A 31 -1.32 -6.38 -15.37
CA LEU A 31 -0.90 -5.09 -14.81
C LEU A 31 0.63 -4.95 -14.79
N LYS A 32 1.10 -3.69 -14.86
CA LYS A 32 2.47 -3.32 -14.52
C LYS A 32 2.50 -3.04 -13.02
N VAL A 33 3.12 -3.91 -12.25
CA VAL A 33 3.14 -3.84 -10.79
C VAL A 33 4.50 -3.39 -10.31
N VAL A 34 4.52 -2.35 -9.47
CA VAL A 34 5.71 -1.91 -8.75
C VAL A 34 5.58 -2.35 -7.30
N GLY A 35 6.36 -3.37 -6.94
CA GLY A 35 6.41 -3.89 -5.59
C GLY A 35 7.39 -3.10 -4.74
N LEU A 36 6.91 -2.51 -3.65
CA LEU A 36 7.72 -1.76 -2.68
C LEU A 36 8.00 -2.63 -1.45
N ALA A 37 9.28 -2.78 -1.10
CA ALA A 37 9.69 -3.37 0.17
C ALA A 37 11.13 -3.03 0.53
N ARG A 38 11.49 -3.21 1.81
CA ARG A 38 12.88 -3.11 2.29
C ARG A 38 13.77 -4.25 1.76
N ARG A 39 13.22 -5.47 1.72
CA ARG A 39 13.86 -6.70 1.21
C ARG A 39 13.52 -6.88 -0.28
N VAL A 40 14.16 -6.06 -1.12
CA VAL A 40 13.85 -5.98 -2.56
C VAL A 40 14.20 -7.28 -3.30
N GLU A 41 15.18 -8.02 -2.79
CA GLU A 41 15.70 -9.27 -3.35
C GLU A 41 14.60 -10.33 -3.45
N ARG A 42 13.71 -10.39 -2.44
CA ARG A 42 12.55 -11.30 -2.44
C ARG A 42 11.55 -10.97 -3.55
N ILE A 43 11.40 -9.70 -3.90
CA ILE A 43 10.53 -9.30 -5.03
C ILE A 43 11.21 -9.66 -6.35
N GLN A 44 12.54 -9.48 -6.46
CA GLN A 44 13.31 -9.86 -7.64
C GLN A 44 13.24 -11.37 -7.91
N GLU A 45 13.26 -12.19 -6.86
CA GLU A 45 13.02 -13.63 -6.96
C GLU A 45 11.62 -13.94 -7.50
N LEU A 46 10.57 -13.27 -6.99
CA LEU A 46 9.21 -13.42 -7.49
C LEU A 46 9.11 -13.05 -8.98
N THR A 47 9.79 -11.98 -9.42
CA THR A 47 9.81 -11.56 -10.84
C THR A 47 10.29 -12.69 -11.76
N LYS A 48 11.24 -13.54 -11.32
CA LYS A 48 11.73 -14.68 -12.13
C LYS A 48 10.61 -15.67 -12.48
N SER A 49 9.66 -15.88 -11.56
CA SER A 49 8.52 -16.78 -11.76
C SER A 49 7.41 -16.18 -12.64
N LEU A 50 7.47 -14.89 -12.97
CA LEU A 50 6.42 -14.15 -13.67
C LEU A 50 6.78 -13.77 -15.11
N LYS A 51 7.93 -14.22 -15.63
CA LYS A 51 8.43 -13.82 -16.96
C LYS A 51 7.50 -14.15 -18.13
N SER A 52 6.64 -15.17 -18.01
CA SER A 52 5.68 -15.58 -19.05
C SER A 52 4.27 -15.03 -18.84
N THR A 53 4.07 -14.14 -17.87
CA THR A 53 2.75 -13.55 -17.61
C THR A 53 2.48 -12.33 -18.49
N LYS A 54 1.21 -11.94 -18.59
CA LYS A 54 0.77 -10.80 -19.41
C LYS A 54 1.23 -9.44 -18.84
N GLY A 55 1.54 -9.39 -17.55
CA GLY A 55 1.96 -8.18 -16.85
C GLY A 55 3.44 -8.22 -16.49
N GLU A 56 3.88 -7.25 -15.69
CA GLU A 56 5.28 -7.13 -15.30
C GLU A 56 5.40 -6.82 -13.80
N LEU A 57 6.31 -7.49 -13.09
CA LEU A 57 6.66 -7.15 -11.71
C LEU A 57 8.00 -6.41 -11.65
N HIS A 58 7.96 -5.16 -11.19
CA HIS A 58 9.13 -4.31 -10.96
C HIS A 58 9.42 -4.24 -9.46
N ALA A 59 10.60 -4.70 -9.07
CA ALA A 59 11.05 -4.65 -7.69
C ALA A 59 11.70 -3.30 -7.38
N LEU A 60 11.21 -2.58 -6.36
CA LEU A 60 11.78 -1.31 -5.94
C LEU A 60 11.97 -1.27 -4.42
N LYS A 61 13.21 -1.00 -4.00
CA LYS A 61 13.54 -0.87 -2.58
C LYS A 61 12.91 0.40 -2.03
N CYS A 62 12.12 0.27 -0.97
CA CYS A 62 11.47 1.40 -0.30
C CYS A 62 11.05 0.99 1.11
N ASP A 63 11.52 1.73 2.11
CA ASP A 63 10.93 1.77 3.43
C ASP A 63 9.79 2.80 3.45
N VAL A 64 8.54 2.31 3.48
CA VAL A 64 7.36 3.17 3.45
C VAL A 64 7.09 3.88 4.79
N SER A 65 7.93 3.71 5.81
CA SER A 65 7.96 4.60 6.99
C SER A 65 8.78 5.88 6.74
N LYS A 66 9.52 5.96 5.63
CA LYS A 66 10.41 7.08 5.31
C LYS A 66 9.84 7.91 4.16
N GLU A 67 9.38 9.12 4.46
CA GLU A 67 8.76 10.03 3.47
C GLU A 67 9.63 10.24 2.21
N LYS A 68 10.94 10.40 2.41
CA LYS A 68 11.89 10.60 1.30
C LYS A 68 11.89 9.41 0.33
N GLU A 69 11.93 8.18 0.86
CA GLU A 69 11.94 6.97 0.03
C GLU A 69 10.61 6.76 -0.70
N ILE A 70 9.48 7.13 -0.08
CA ILE A 70 8.16 7.10 -0.74
C ILE A 70 8.16 8.06 -1.92
N LYS A 71 8.58 9.32 -1.71
CA LYS A 71 8.66 10.31 -2.79
C LYS A 71 9.56 9.85 -3.93
N GLU A 72 10.74 9.33 -3.62
CA GLU A 72 11.67 8.78 -4.61
C GLU A 72 11.04 7.60 -5.39
N ALA A 73 10.33 6.71 -4.70
CA ALA A 73 9.63 5.60 -5.33
C ALA A 73 8.54 6.08 -6.30
N PHE A 74 7.67 7.00 -5.90
CA PHE A 74 6.63 7.54 -6.77
C PHE A 74 7.20 8.37 -7.93
N GLN A 75 8.31 9.07 -7.74
CA GLN A 75 9.03 9.73 -8.85
C GLN A 75 9.60 8.71 -9.84
N TRP A 76 10.15 7.59 -9.35
CA TRP A 76 10.60 6.50 -10.21
C TRP A 76 9.44 5.94 -11.04
N VAL A 77 8.28 5.69 -10.42
CA VAL A 77 7.08 5.22 -11.12
C VAL A 77 6.62 6.22 -12.17
N LYS A 78 6.59 7.51 -11.84
CA LYS A 78 6.25 8.59 -12.78
C LYS A 78 7.21 8.61 -13.98
N LYS A 79 8.52 8.55 -13.74
CA LYS A 79 9.53 8.54 -14.82
C LYS A 79 9.41 7.31 -15.71
N ARG A 80 9.10 6.15 -15.13
CA ARG A 80 9.11 4.87 -15.86
C ARG A 80 7.80 4.58 -16.60
N PHE A 81 6.66 4.93 -16.00
CA PHE A 81 5.33 4.54 -16.50
C PHE A 81 4.34 5.70 -16.63
N GLY A 82 4.79 6.93 -16.37
CA GLY A 82 3.94 8.13 -16.37
C GLY A 82 3.25 8.38 -15.03
N GLY A 83 2.91 7.34 -14.25
CA GLY A 83 2.32 7.50 -12.92
C GLY A 83 1.58 6.25 -12.43
N VAL A 84 0.77 6.42 -11.38
CA VAL A 84 0.06 5.33 -10.67
C VAL A 84 -1.44 5.37 -10.96
N ASP A 85 -2.04 4.20 -11.20
CA ASP A 85 -3.49 4.02 -11.39
C ASP A 85 -4.14 3.31 -10.20
N ILE A 86 -3.38 2.41 -9.56
CA ILE A 86 -3.84 1.62 -8.42
C ILE A 86 -2.78 1.67 -7.31
N LEU A 87 -3.20 1.93 -6.08
CA LEU A 87 -2.33 1.76 -4.91
C LEU A 87 -2.91 0.67 -4.01
N VAL A 88 -2.07 -0.26 -3.59
CA VAL A 88 -2.38 -1.24 -2.55
C VAL A 88 -1.48 -0.96 -1.35
N ASN A 89 -2.04 -0.32 -0.33
CA ASN A 89 -1.41 -0.12 0.97
C ASN A 89 -1.52 -1.40 1.79
N ASN A 90 -0.53 -2.29 1.65
CA ASN A 90 -0.47 -3.57 2.35
C ASN A 90 0.61 -3.64 3.45
N ALA A 91 1.70 -2.88 3.33
CA ALA A 91 2.78 -2.89 4.31
C ALA A 91 2.25 -2.54 5.72
N ALA A 92 2.51 -3.44 6.67
CA ALA A 92 2.22 -3.23 8.08
C ALA A 92 3.14 -4.13 8.92
N VAL A 93 3.33 -3.76 10.18
CA VAL A 93 3.93 -4.60 11.22
C VAL A 93 2.98 -4.73 12.39
N MET A 94 3.15 -5.81 13.13
CA MET A 94 2.41 -6.13 14.35
C MET A 94 3.44 -6.57 15.38
N PHE A 95 3.45 -5.88 16.51
CA PHE A 95 4.20 -6.27 17.69
C PHE A 95 3.21 -6.53 18.82
N ASP A 96 3.57 -7.45 19.71
CA ASP A 96 2.87 -7.63 20.98
C ASP A 96 3.40 -6.56 21.94
N SER A 97 2.67 -5.46 22.05
CA SER A 97 3.10 -4.28 22.80
C SER A 97 1.92 -3.77 23.63
N SER A 98 1.94 -4.19 24.88
CA SER A 98 1.00 -3.82 25.94
C SER A 98 1.06 -2.32 26.22
N LEU A 99 -0.08 -1.71 26.53
CA LEU A 99 -0.14 -0.30 26.94
C LEU A 99 0.42 -0.04 28.34
N ILE A 100 0.66 -1.08 29.13
CA ILE A 100 1.14 -0.98 30.51
C ILE A 100 2.67 -0.89 30.53
N ASP A 101 3.33 -1.72 29.73
CA ASP A 101 4.76 -2.04 29.83
C ASP A 101 5.40 -2.45 28.51
N GLY A 102 4.71 -2.26 27.38
CA GLY A 102 5.24 -2.57 26.05
C GLY A 102 6.35 -1.62 25.60
N ASP A 103 7.10 -2.06 24.58
CA ASP A 103 8.21 -1.28 24.02
C ASP A 103 7.69 -0.07 23.20
N ASN A 104 8.07 1.13 23.63
CA ASN A 104 7.70 2.40 22.98
C ASN A 104 8.20 2.52 21.53
N ASP A 105 9.37 1.95 21.20
CA ASP A 105 9.92 1.98 19.85
C ASP A 105 9.12 1.07 18.91
N GLU A 106 8.64 -0.08 19.40
CA GLU A 106 7.73 -0.95 18.66
C GLU A 106 6.38 -0.27 18.41
N MET A 107 5.83 0.40 19.43
CA MET A 107 4.60 1.19 19.30
C MET A 107 4.76 2.29 18.24
N LYS A 108 5.86 3.04 18.31
CA LYS A 108 6.19 4.08 17.35
C LYS A 108 6.35 3.51 15.94
N THR A 109 7.01 2.37 15.81
CA THR A 109 7.20 1.70 14.52
C THR A 109 5.86 1.28 13.90
N MET A 110 4.91 0.78 14.70
CA MET A 110 3.56 0.47 14.21
C MET A 110 2.84 1.71 13.71
N VAL A 111 2.89 2.83 14.44
CA VAL A 111 2.26 4.09 14.01
C VAL A 111 2.90 4.62 12.72
N ASP A 112 4.23 4.71 12.69
CA ASP A 112 4.98 5.24 11.54
C ASP A 112 4.71 4.41 10.28
N LEU A 113 4.66 3.08 10.39
CA LEU A 113 4.44 2.23 9.24
C LEU A 113 2.96 2.08 8.86
N ASN A 114 2.13 1.67 9.81
CA ASN A 114 0.75 1.25 9.53
C ASN A 114 -0.18 2.44 9.24
N ILE A 115 0.15 3.64 9.77
CA ILE A 115 -0.65 4.85 9.61
C ILE A 115 0.07 5.86 8.72
N THR A 116 1.24 6.35 9.16
CA THR A 116 1.93 7.45 8.49
C THR A 116 2.37 7.06 7.08
N GLY A 117 3.00 5.89 6.94
CA GLY A 117 3.43 5.36 5.65
C GLY A 117 2.28 5.13 4.66
N LEU A 118 1.17 4.57 5.14
CA LEU A 118 -0.06 4.40 4.35
C LEU A 118 -0.59 5.74 3.84
N ASN A 119 -0.67 6.75 4.70
CA ASN A 119 -1.16 8.08 4.34
C ASN A 119 -0.26 8.77 3.32
N MET A 120 1.06 8.69 3.51
CA MET A 120 2.03 9.27 2.57
C MET A 120 1.95 8.61 1.19
N CYS A 121 1.89 7.28 1.12
CA CYS A 121 1.70 6.57 -0.14
C CYS A 121 0.39 6.97 -0.82
N THR A 122 -0.70 7.07 -0.05
CA THR A 122 -2.01 7.49 -0.56
C THR A 122 -1.97 8.89 -1.15
N LYS A 123 -1.33 9.84 -0.46
CA LYS A 123 -1.16 11.21 -0.93
C LYS A 123 -0.39 11.27 -2.26
N GLU A 124 0.73 10.56 -2.37
CA GLU A 124 1.52 10.53 -3.61
C GLU A 124 0.78 9.83 -4.76
N ALA A 125 0.01 8.78 -4.48
CA ALA A 125 -0.83 8.11 -5.49
C ALA A 125 -1.93 9.05 -6.01
N LEU A 126 -2.68 9.71 -5.13
CA LEU A 126 -3.73 10.65 -5.52
C LEU A 126 -3.15 11.85 -6.28
N LYS A 127 -1.99 12.36 -5.87
CA LYS A 127 -1.26 13.39 -6.60
C LYS A 127 -0.90 12.92 -8.02
N SER A 128 -0.35 11.71 -8.14
CA SER A 128 0.00 11.12 -9.44
C SER A 128 -1.22 10.93 -10.35
N MET A 129 -2.35 10.46 -9.80
CA MET A 129 -3.60 10.31 -10.54
C MET A 129 -4.12 11.67 -11.02
N LYS A 130 -4.16 12.68 -10.14
CA LYS A 130 -4.60 14.04 -10.45
C LYS A 130 -3.75 14.69 -11.53
N GLU A 131 -2.42 14.61 -11.44
CA GLU A 131 -1.49 15.18 -12.44
C GLU A 131 -1.70 14.58 -13.83
N ARG A 132 -2.18 13.34 -13.93
CA ARG A 132 -2.47 12.65 -15.20
C ARG A 132 -3.93 12.72 -15.64
N GLY A 133 -4.80 13.39 -14.88
CA GLY A 133 -6.24 13.37 -15.16
C GLY A 133 -6.89 11.99 -15.02
N VAL A 134 -6.29 11.07 -14.24
CA VAL A 134 -6.88 9.78 -13.94
C VAL A 134 -7.97 9.98 -12.88
N ASP A 135 -9.21 9.68 -13.25
CA ASP A 135 -10.36 9.77 -12.35
C ASP A 135 -10.99 8.38 -12.06
N ASP A 136 -10.52 7.30 -12.67
CA ASP A 136 -11.07 5.94 -12.49
C ASP A 136 -10.10 5.00 -11.73
N GLY A 137 -9.15 5.60 -11.00
CA GLY A 137 -8.15 4.91 -10.19
C GLY A 137 -8.72 4.24 -8.94
N HIS A 138 -7.89 3.48 -8.23
CA HIS A 138 -8.31 2.75 -7.02
C HIS A 138 -7.22 2.72 -5.96
N ILE A 139 -7.56 3.15 -4.74
CA ILE A 139 -6.75 2.97 -3.53
C ILE A 139 -7.34 1.81 -2.72
N ILE A 140 -6.50 0.84 -2.34
CA ILE A 140 -6.90 -0.30 -1.49
C ILE A 140 -6.07 -0.27 -0.22
N ASN A 141 -6.73 -0.21 0.93
CA ASN A 141 -6.09 -0.25 2.25
C ASN A 141 -6.31 -1.61 2.92
N LEU A 142 -5.22 -2.35 3.17
CA LEU A 142 -5.33 -3.64 3.85
C LEU A 142 -5.52 -3.42 5.35
N ASN A 143 -6.74 -3.71 5.81
CA ASN A 143 -7.12 -3.63 7.20
C ASN A 143 -6.91 -4.97 7.94
N SER A 144 -7.53 -5.12 9.10
CA SER A 144 -7.61 -6.34 9.90
C SER A 144 -9.00 -6.43 10.51
N ILE A 145 -9.41 -7.62 10.96
CA ILE A 145 -10.56 -7.76 11.87
C ILE A 145 -10.39 -6.88 13.12
N LEU A 146 -9.14 -6.67 13.55
CA LEU A 146 -8.77 -5.77 14.64
C LEU A 146 -8.88 -4.29 14.29
N GLY A 147 -9.25 -3.95 13.05
CA GLY A 147 -9.66 -2.59 12.69
C GLY A 147 -11.15 -2.32 12.93
N HIS A 148 -11.89 -3.34 13.38
CA HIS A 148 -13.34 -3.27 13.61
C HIS A 148 -13.75 -3.64 15.04
N ALA A 149 -12.88 -4.32 15.80
CA ALA A 149 -13.11 -4.68 17.19
C ALA A 149 -11.79 -4.84 17.95
N VAL A 150 -11.84 -4.64 19.27
CA VAL A 150 -10.74 -4.97 20.19
C VAL A 150 -10.98 -6.39 20.69
N LEU A 151 -10.16 -7.35 20.26
CA LEU A 151 -10.40 -8.78 20.50
C LEU A 151 -9.33 -9.50 21.31
N PHE A 152 -8.12 -8.95 21.38
CA PHE A 152 -6.97 -9.61 22.00
C PHE A 152 -6.17 -8.63 22.85
N ASP A 153 -5.79 -9.07 24.03
CA ASP A 153 -4.85 -8.36 24.90
C ASP A 153 -3.44 -8.38 24.26
N GLY A 154 -2.59 -7.42 24.63
CA GLY A 154 -1.22 -7.28 24.08
C GLY A 154 -1.13 -6.61 22.70
N PHE A 155 -2.19 -6.67 21.88
CA PHE A 155 -2.22 -6.06 20.55
C PHE A 155 -2.94 -4.71 20.48
N CYS A 156 -3.04 -4.00 21.61
CA CYS A 156 -3.81 -2.76 21.72
C CYS A 156 -3.34 -1.69 20.71
N VAL A 157 -2.03 -1.48 20.58
CA VAL A 157 -1.49 -0.47 19.66
C VAL A 157 -1.69 -0.89 18.21
N TYR A 158 -1.46 -2.16 17.86
CA TYR A 158 -1.76 -2.67 16.52
C TYR A 158 -3.25 -2.49 16.17
N THR A 159 -4.14 -2.87 17.09
CA THR A 159 -5.59 -2.72 16.98
C THR A 159 -5.97 -1.25 16.77
N ALA A 160 -5.38 -0.32 17.52
CA ALA A 160 -5.57 1.11 17.33
C ALA A 160 -5.12 1.56 15.93
N THR A 161 -3.96 1.09 15.43
CA THR A 161 -3.52 1.43 14.07
C THR A 161 -4.49 0.94 13.00
N LYS A 162 -5.12 -0.23 13.17
CA LYS A 162 -6.10 -0.76 12.22
C LYS A 162 -7.45 -0.07 12.32
N HIS A 163 -7.87 0.39 13.50
CA HIS A 163 -9.02 1.29 13.62
C HIS A 163 -8.76 2.63 12.93
N ALA A 164 -7.54 3.16 13.02
CA ALA A 164 -7.15 4.35 12.26
C ALA A 164 -7.25 4.12 10.75
N VAL A 165 -6.82 2.95 10.23
CA VAL A 165 -7.01 2.60 8.82
C VAL A 165 -8.49 2.60 8.42
N THR A 166 -9.39 2.05 9.25
CA THR A 166 -10.85 2.13 9.02
C THR A 166 -11.32 3.58 8.89
N ALA A 167 -10.96 4.43 9.87
CA ALA A 167 -11.36 5.83 9.89
C ALA A 167 -10.79 6.63 8.70
N LEU A 168 -9.52 6.42 8.36
CA LEU A 168 -8.85 7.08 7.23
C LEU A 168 -9.45 6.68 5.89
N THR A 169 -9.82 5.41 5.73
CA THR A 169 -10.46 4.89 4.52
C THR A 169 -11.84 5.53 4.31
N GLU A 170 -12.64 5.66 5.39
CA GLU A 170 -13.93 6.37 5.33
C GLU A 170 -13.76 7.88 5.14
N GLY A 171 -12.81 8.50 5.82
CA GLY A 171 -12.50 9.93 5.66
C GLY A 171 -12.17 10.27 4.22
N LEU A 172 -11.22 9.54 3.62
CA LEU A 172 -10.82 9.76 2.23
C LEU A 172 -11.98 9.47 1.24
N ARG A 173 -12.82 8.47 1.51
CA ARG A 173 -14.03 8.23 0.70
C ARG A 173 -14.92 9.47 0.66
N ARG A 174 -15.16 10.10 1.80
CA ARG A 174 -15.98 11.33 1.91
C ARG A 174 -15.32 12.51 1.22
N GLU A 175 -14.00 12.66 1.33
CA GLU A 175 -13.25 13.70 0.61
C GLU A 175 -13.34 13.54 -0.91
N LEU A 176 -13.18 12.32 -1.43
CA LEU A 176 -13.29 12.03 -2.87
C LEU A 176 -14.71 12.30 -3.39
N VAL A 177 -15.74 11.90 -2.64
CA VAL A 177 -17.14 12.19 -2.96
C VAL A 177 -17.41 13.70 -3.00
N LYS A 178 -16.91 14.45 -2.02
CA LYS A 178 -17.03 15.92 -1.99
C LYS A 178 -16.37 16.57 -3.22
N GLN A 179 -15.27 16.00 -3.70
CA GLN A 179 -14.58 16.43 -4.91
C GLN A 179 -15.22 15.90 -6.21
N LYS A 180 -16.30 15.11 -6.12
CA LYS A 180 -16.94 14.42 -7.25
C LYS A 180 -15.97 13.54 -8.05
N SER A 181 -14.91 13.04 -7.40
CA SER A 181 -13.97 12.13 -8.04
C SER A 181 -14.57 10.73 -8.16
N LYS A 182 -14.28 10.04 -9.26
CA LYS A 182 -14.64 8.64 -9.47
C LYS A 182 -13.56 7.68 -8.97
N ILE A 183 -12.45 8.18 -8.41
CA ILE A 183 -11.41 7.38 -7.78
C ILE A 183 -12.04 6.61 -6.63
N ARG A 184 -11.82 5.30 -6.59
CA ARG A 184 -12.39 4.42 -5.57
C ARG A 184 -11.42 4.23 -4.42
N ILE A 185 -11.96 4.08 -3.22
CA ILE A 185 -11.21 3.60 -2.07
C ILE A 185 -11.93 2.42 -1.41
N THR A 186 -11.19 1.36 -1.09
CA THR A 186 -11.68 0.14 -0.45
C THR A 186 -10.77 -0.27 0.69
#